data_AF-A0A919WM65-F1
#
_entry.id   AF-A0A919WM65-F1
#
_cell.length_a   1.000
_cell.length_b   1.000
_cell.length_c   1.000
_cell.angle_alpha   90.00
_cell.angle_beta   90.00
_cell.angle_gamma   90.00
#
_symmetry.space_group_name_H-M   'P 1'
#
loop_
_entity.id
_entity.type
_entity.pdbx_description
1 polymer ?
#
loop_
_entity_poly.entity_id
_entity_poly.type
_entity_poly.pdbx_seq_one_letter_code
_entity_poly.pdbx_strand_id
1 'polypeptide(L)'
;MTSNNIIRKAFINIVFVERVHQVAFQKVMADSEYRDAEAVSSNLLSQLEETFSTNEQKELLHELKSAWDSMYGIFLEISYCQGIADSPMIHKQLEQYGLKIADE
;
A
#
# COMPACT_ATOMS: atom_id res chain seq x y z
N MET A 1 0.33 -20.48 26.41
CA MET A 1 -0.12 -19.75 25.20
C MET A 1 1.01 -19.82 24.20
N THR A 2 0.80 -20.50 23.09
CA THR A 2 1.83 -20.74 22.07
C THR A 2 2.17 -19.45 21.34
N SER A 3 3.46 -19.22 21.05
CA SER A 3 4.04 -18.00 20.46
C SER A 3 3.30 -17.49 19.22
N ASN A 4 2.66 -18.38 18.45
CA ASN A 4 1.80 -18.07 17.32
C ASN A 4 0.64 -17.11 17.65
N ASN A 5 0.05 -17.21 18.84
CA ASN A 5 -1.09 -16.38 19.23
C ASN A 5 -0.66 -14.93 19.54
N ILE A 6 0.55 -14.78 20.09
CA ILE A 6 1.12 -13.48 20.45
C ILE A 6 1.57 -12.72 19.21
N ILE A 7 2.30 -13.38 18.30
CA ILE A 7 2.73 -12.78 17.02
C ILE A 7 1.52 -12.34 16.20
N ARG A 8 0.49 -13.19 16.11
CA ARG A 8 -0.75 -12.86 15.42
C ARG A 8 -1.47 -11.65 16.04
N LYS A 9 -1.46 -11.51 17.37
CA LYS A 9 -2.07 -10.38 18.06
C LYS A 9 -1.29 -9.08 17.85
N ALA A 10 0.04 -9.14 17.85
CA ALA A 10 0.89 -8.00 17.50
C ALA A 10 0.64 -7.56 16.05
N PHE A 11 0.60 -8.51 15.11
CA PHE A 11 0.29 -8.24 13.71
C PHE A 11 -1.09 -7.60 13.54
N ILE A 12 -2.13 -8.12 14.21
CA ILE A 12 -3.48 -7.54 14.17
C ILE A 12 -3.49 -6.11 14.71
N ASN A 13 -2.79 -5.82 15.80
CA ASN A 13 -2.73 -4.47 16.34
C ASN A 13 -2.02 -3.50 15.37
N ILE A 14 -0.93 -3.93 14.73
CA ILE A 14 -0.18 -3.09 13.78
C ILE A 14 -1.01 -2.83 12.50
N VAL A 15 -1.58 -3.89 11.90
CA VAL A 15 -2.39 -3.77 10.66
C VAL A 15 -3.66 -2.96 10.91
N PHE A 16 -4.43 -3.35 11.93
CA PHE A 16 -5.83 -2.93 12.05
C PHE A 16 -6.05 -1.83 13.09
N VAL A 17 -5.27 -1.79 14.17
CA VAL A 17 -5.43 -0.78 15.23
C VAL A 17 -4.61 0.47 14.93
N GLU A 18 -3.33 0.29 14.59
CA GLU A 18 -2.42 1.41 14.30
C GLU A 18 -2.54 1.90 12.86
N ARG A 19 -3.18 1.11 11.98
CA ARG A 19 -3.44 1.47 10.58
C ARG A 19 -2.16 1.94 9.88
N VAL A 20 -1.05 1.21 10.09
CA VAL A 20 0.26 1.55 9.50
C VAL A 20 0.18 1.77 7.99
N HIS A 21 -0.68 1.03 7.28
CA HIS A 21 -1.00 1.27 5.88
C HIS A 21 -1.50 2.68 5.60
N GLN A 22 -2.36 3.25 6.45
CA GLN A 22 -2.86 4.63 6.28
C GLN A 22 -1.76 5.65 6.51
N VAL A 23 -0.85 5.42 7.46
CA VAL A 23 0.28 6.31 7.72
C VAL A 23 1.29 6.26 6.56
N ALA A 24 1.63 5.07 6.08
CA ALA A 24 2.50 4.90 4.92
C ALA A 24 1.87 5.53 3.67
N PHE A 25 0.58 5.28 3.45
CA PHE A 25 -0.17 5.88 2.36
C PHE A 25 -0.20 7.43 2.45
N GLN A 26 -0.43 8.00 3.64
CA GLN A 26 -0.40 9.44 3.85
C GLN A 26 0.98 10.05 3.57
N LYS A 27 2.07 9.35 3.89
CA LYS A 27 3.42 9.80 3.58
C LYS A 27 3.68 9.81 2.07
N VAL A 28 3.26 8.78 1.36
CA VAL A 28 3.35 8.70 -0.10
C VAL A 28 2.52 9.82 -0.74
N MET A 29 1.30 10.05 -0.27
CA MET A 29 0.45 11.16 -0.75
C MET A 29 1.03 12.54 -0.41
N ALA A 30 1.94 12.64 0.56
CA ALA A 30 2.63 13.88 0.87
C ALA A 30 3.85 14.12 -0.04
N ASP A 31 4.37 13.06 -0.67
CA ASP A 31 5.46 13.14 -1.64
C ASP A 31 5.00 13.86 -2.92
N SER A 32 5.72 14.92 -3.29
CA SER A 32 5.34 15.74 -4.44
C SER A 32 5.49 15.01 -5.78
N GLU A 33 6.52 14.17 -5.92
CA GLU A 33 6.76 13.42 -7.16
C GLU A 33 5.64 12.40 -7.38
N TYR A 34 5.24 11.70 -6.31
CA TYR A 34 4.11 10.79 -6.36
C TYR A 34 2.81 11.52 -6.73
N ARG A 35 2.49 12.64 -6.06
CA ARG A 35 1.26 13.39 -6.35
C ARG A 35 1.19 13.88 -7.78
N ASP A 36 2.31 14.37 -8.32
CA ASP A 36 2.36 14.91 -9.67
C ASP A 36 2.17 13.77 -10.70
N ALA A 37 2.79 12.61 -10.48
CA ALA A 37 2.60 11.43 -11.30
C ALA A 37 1.16 10.89 -11.24
N GLU A 38 0.55 10.87 -10.05
CA GLU A 38 -0.84 10.46 -9.86
C GLU A 38 -1.82 11.43 -10.55
N ALA A 39 -1.58 12.74 -10.45
CA ALA A 39 -2.40 13.74 -11.13
C ALA A 39 -2.33 13.60 -12.66
N VAL A 40 -1.13 13.37 -13.20
CA VAL A 40 -0.93 13.17 -14.65
C VAL A 40 -1.64 11.90 -15.12
N SER A 41 -1.43 10.77 -14.45
CA SER A 41 -2.04 9.50 -14.82
C SER A 41 -3.57 9.54 -14.71
N SER A 42 -4.12 10.12 -13.65
CA SER A 42 -5.57 10.30 -13.48
C SER A 42 -6.18 11.18 -14.57
N ASN A 43 -5.49 12.25 -14.99
CA ASN A 43 -5.95 13.12 -16.07
C ASN A 43 -5.95 12.37 -17.41
N LEU A 44 -4.87 11.64 -17.71
CA LEU A 44 -4.78 10.83 -18.93
C LEU A 44 -5.88 9.77 -18.99
N LEU A 45 -6.13 9.04 -17.89
CA LEU A 45 -7.22 8.05 -17.83
C LEU A 45 -8.59 8.68 -18.06
N SER A 46 -8.84 9.88 -17.52
CA SER A 46 -10.09 10.61 -17.73
C SER A 46 -10.26 11.03 -19.20
N GLN A 47 -9.20 11.54 -19.83
CA GLN A 47 -9.21 11.88 -21.25
C GLN A 47 -9.47 10.66 -22.14
N LEU A 48 -8.91 9.49 -21.79
CA LEU A 48 -9.17 8.25 -22.51
C LEU A 48 -10.64 7.83 -22.38
N GLU A 49 -11.26 7.98 -21.20
CA GLU A 49 -12.69 7.69 -21.01
C GLU A 49 -13.59 8.58 -21.88
N GLU A 50 -13.26 9.86 -21.99
CA GLU A 50 -14.01 10.82 -22.79
C GLU A 50 -13.81 10.61 -24.30
N THR A 51 -12.62 10.15 -24.72
CA THR A 51 -12.27 9.97 -26.13
C THR A 51 -12.75 8.63 -26.69
N PHE A 52 -12.78 7.59 -25.87
CA PHE A 52 -13.09 6.23 -26.32
C PHE A 52 -14.59 6.05 -26.54
N SER A 53 -14.95 5.75 -27.79
CA SER A 53 -16.34 5.72 -28.25
C SER A 53 -16.83 4.32 -28.59
N THR A 54 -15.93 3.39 -28.92
CA THR A 54 -16.30 2.01 -29.23
C THR A 54 -16.35 1.14 -27.97
N ASN A 55 -17.12 0.04 -28.03
CA ASN A 55 -17.21 -0.90 -26.91
C ASN A 55 -15.85 -1.56 -26.62
N GLU A 56 -15.12 -1.95 -27.67
CA GLU A 56 -13.79 -2.56 -27.55
C GLU A 56 -12.79 -1.62 -26.85
N GLN A 57 -12.79 -0.33 -27.20
CA GLN A 57 -11.93 0.67 -26.55
C GLN A 57 -12.28 0.84 -25.06
N LYS A 58 -13.57 0.87 -24.73
CA LYS A 58 -14.04 0.99 -23.34
C LYS A 58 -13.70 -0.25 -22.51
N GLU A 59 -13.75 -1.43 -23.12
CA GLU A 59 -13.40 -2.69 -22.49
C GLU A 59 -11.90 -2.76 -22.19
N LEU A 60 -11.04 -2.39 -23.15
CA LEU A 60 -9.59 -2.27 -22.94
C LEU A 60 -9.23 -1.24 -21.86
N LEU A 61 -9.95 -0.10 -21.81
CA LEU A 61 -9.75 0.90 -20.76
C LEU A 61 -10.17 0.37 -19.38
N HIS A 62 -11.23 -0.44 -19.31
CA HIS A 62 -11.66 -1.09 -18.09
C HIS A 62 -10.63 -2.12 -17.59
N GLU A 63 -10.04 -2.90 -18.50
CA GLU A 63 -8.94 -3.82 -18.17
C GLU A 63 -7.71 -3.07 -17.66
N LEU A 64 -7.33 -1.97 -18.33
CA LEU A 64 -6.21 -1.13 -17.91
C LEU A 64 -6.42 -0.56 -16.51
N LYS A 65 -7.61 -0.02 -16.22
CA LYS A 65 -7.96 0.50 -14.89
C LYS A 65 -7.92 -0.60 -13.83
N SER A 66 -8.44 -1.78 -14.14
CA SER A 66 -8.41 -2.93 -13.22
C SER A 66 -6.98 -3.39 -12.92
N ALA A 67 -6.09 -3.38 -13.91
CA ALA A 67 -4.67 -3.68 -13.71
C ALA A 67 -3.97 -2.61 -12.86
N TRP A 68 -4.30 -1.34 -13.08
CA TRP A 68 -3.79 -0.22 -12.28
C TRP A 68 -4.22 -0.31 -10.81
N ASP A 69 -5.50 -0.57 -10.56
CA ASP A 69 -6.03 -0.79 -9.20
C ASP A 69 -5.39 -2.01 -8.51
N SER A 70 -5.06 -3.05 -9.28
CA SER A 70 -4.36 -4.24 -8.76
C SER A 70 -2.91 -3.93 -8.40
N MET A 71 -2.22 -3.11 -9.20
CA MET A 71 -0.87 -2.61 -8.88
C MET A 71 -0.88 -1.80 -7.58
N TYR A 72 -1.95 -1.04 -7.31
CA TYR A 72 -2.12 -0.32 -6.05
C TYR A 72 -2.15 -1.25 -4.83
N GLY A 73 -2.74 -2.44 -4.98
CA GLY A 73 -2.69 -3.50 -3.96
C GLY A 73 -1.25 -3.95 -3.65
N ILE A 74 -0.43 -4.16 -4.69
CA ILE A 74 0.98 -4.54 -4.56
C ILE A 74 1.78 -3.40 -3.92
N PHE A 75 1.51 -2.15 -4.32
CA PHE A 75 2.13 -0.97 -3.74
C PHE A 75 1.84 -0.83 -2.23
N LEU A 76 0.59 -1.09 -1.82
CA LEU A 76 0.20 -1.07 -0.41
C LEU A 76 0.88 -2.19 0.39
N GLU A 77 1.11 -3.36 -0.22
CA GLU A 77 1.86 -4.45 0.39
C GLU A 77 3.33 -4.07 0.60
N ILE A 78 3.99 -3.49 -0.41
CA ILE A 78 5.37 -3.00 -0.29
C ILE A 78 5.47 -1.90 0.77
N SER A 79 4.56 -0.92 0.73
CA SER A 79 4.50 0.17 1.70
C SER A 79 4.28 -0.32 3.12
N TYR A 80 3.57 -1.43 3.29
CA TYR A 80 3.35 -2.06 4.58
C TYR A 80 4.60 -2.75 5.11
N CYS A 81 5.27 -3.53 4.26
CA CYS A 81 6.53 -4.17 4.60
C CYS A 81 7.59 -3.13 4.98
N GLN A 82 7.68 -2.05 4.20
CA GLN A 82 8.58 -0.94 4.50
C GLN A 82 8.20 -0.22 5.80
N GLY A 83 6.91 0.05 6.03
CA GLY A 83 6.43 0.65 7.27
C GLY A 83 6.70 -0.20 8.52
N ILE A 84 6.72 -1.53 8.39
CA ILE A 84 7.16 -2.45 9.46
C ILE A 84 8.66 -2.31 9.70
N ALA A 85 9.47 -2.35 8.65
CA ALA A 85 10.94 -2.26 8.72
C ALA A 85 11.42 -0.91 9.27
N ASP A 86 10.71 0.17 8.98
CA ASP A 86 11.11 1.53 9.37
C ASP A 86 10.59 1.93 10.76
N SER A 87 9.75 1.12 11.42
CA SER A 87 9.06 1.52 12.65
C SER A 87 9.83 1.09 13.90
N PRO A 88 10.48 2.02 14.63
CA PRO A 88 11.26 1.68 15.83
C PRO A 88 10.37 1.16 16.96
N MET A 89 9.10 1.55 16.97
CA MET A 89 8.12 1.07 17.94
C MET A 89 7.72 -0.39 17.66
N ILE A 90 7.53 -0.76 16.38
CA ILE A 90 7.27 -2.16 16.01
C ILE A 90 8.49 -3.01 16.38
N HIS A 91 9.69 -2.53 16.11
CA HIS A 91 10.93 -3.20 16.49
C HIS A 91 10.99 -3.42 18.00
N LYS A 92 10.73 -2.38 18.80
CA LYS A 92 10.69 -2.46 20.26
C LYS A 92 9.65 -3.46 20.78
N GLN A 93 8.49 -3.55 20.14
CA GLN A 93 7.44 -4.48 20.51
C GLN A 93 7.82 -5.92 20.15
N LEU A 94 8.45 -6.16 19.00
CA LEU A 94 8.92 -7.47 18.57
C LEU A 94 10.11 -7.96 19.43
N GLU A 95 11.00 -7.05 19.83
CA GLU A 95 12.12 -7.34 20.71
C GLU A 95 11.67 -7.85 22.09
N GLN A 96 10.54 -7.35 22.62
CA GLN A 96 9.95 -7.87 23.87
C GLN A 96 9.61 -9.36 23.80
N TYR A 97 9.49 -9.91 22.59
CA TYR A 97 9.22 -11.32 22.32
C TYR A 97 10.42 -12.07 21.74
N GLY A 98 11.62 -11.46 21.74
CA GLY A 98 12.85 -12.06 21.23
C GLY A 98 12.95 -12.12 19.71
N LEU A 99 12.08 -11.40 18.99
CA LEU A 99 12.11 -11.29 17.54
C LEU A 99 12.85 -10.02 17.15
N LYS A 100 13.80 -10.13 16.22
CA LYS A 100 14.46 -8.98 15.58
C LYS A 100 14.11 -8.99 14.10
N ILE A 101 13.70 -7.83 13.60
CA ILE A 101 13.63 -7.61 12.15
C ILE A 101 15.08 -7.47 11.70
N ALA A 102 15.48 -8.27 10.71
CA ALA A 102 16.82 -8.20 10.16
C ALA A 102 16.92 -6.91 9.33
N ASP A 103 17.98 -6.14 9.55
CA ASP A 103 18.36 -5.08 8.62
C ASP A 103 18.85 -5.77 7.33
N GLU A 104 18.32 -5.38 6.18
CA GLU A 104 18.85 -5.80 4.86
C GLU A 104 20.25 -5.24 4.59
#